data_AF-A0A6M0JC49-F1
#
_entry.id   AF-A0A6M0JC49-F1
#
_cell.length_a   1.000
_cell.length_b   1.000
_cell.length_c   1.000
_cell.angle_alpha   90.00
_cell.angle_beta   90.00
_cell.angle_gamma   90.00
#
_symmetry.space_group_name_H-M   'P 1'
#
loop_
_entity.id
_entity.type
_entity.pdbx_description
1 polymer ?
#
loop_
_entity_poly.entity_id
_entity_poly.type
_entity_poly.pdbx_seq_one_letter_code
_entity_poly.pdbx_strand_id
1 'polypeptide(L)'
;MTSNILSNDEENAIIKTQYKYRNFKKNLVFLFLVFSIAVVILLSLQFGEIFPLTSKTYTQIPSNSTLVTPSPVISESPIVLLQTDTFREAVSKAINAANLTQSAKSPDEWKTVVSQWETAIALMKTVPSSSPNYAIAQQKIIEYQKNITYAQKNAVGSK
;
A
#
# COMPACT_ATOMS: atom_id res chain seq x y z
N MET A 1 -45.71 28.16 -6.59
CA MET A 1 -44.55 27.87 -7.45
C MET A 1 -43.61 29.06 -7.35
N THR A 2 -42.62 29.02 -6.47
CA THR A 2 -41.57 30.05 -6.38
C THR A 2 -40.24 29.35 -6.53
N SER A 3 -39.76 29.26 -7.78
CA SER A 3 -38.40 28.79 -8.07
C SER A 3 -37.41 29.88 -7.67
N ASN A 4 -36.57 29.55 -6.70
CA ASN A 4 -35.50 30.38 -6.19
C ASN A 4 -34.39 30.46 -7.25
N ILE A 5 -34.42 31.49 -8.10
CA ILE A 5 -33.35 31.76 -9.06
C ILE A 5 -32.24 32.47 -8.28
N LEU A 6 -31.32 31.66 -7.73
CA LEU A 6 -30.10 32.15 -7.13
C LEU A 6 -29.29 32.88 -8.24
N SER A 7 -28.93 34.14 -8.02
CA SER A 7 -28.20 34.93 -9.00
C SER A 7 -26.84 34.29 -9.30
N ASN A 8 -26.42 34.33 -10.57
CA ASN A 8 -25.16 33.76 -11.05
C ASN A 8 -23.92 34.22 -10.25
N ASP A 9 -23.98 35.40 -9.62
CA ASP A 9 -22.89 35.92 -8.80
C ASP A 9 -22.72 35.17 -7.47
N GLU A 10 -23.82 34.69 -6.87
CA GLU A 10 -23.77 33.89 -5.64
C GLU A 10 -23.30 32.46 -5.92
N GLU A 11 -23.74 31.85 -7.03
CA GLU A 11 -23.27 30.53 -7.45
C GLU A 11 -21.75 30.55 -7.70
N ASN A 12 -21.24 31.57 -8.38
CA ASN A 12 -19.81 31.74 -8.64
C ASN A 12 -18.99 31.96 -7.36
N ALA A 13 -19.54 32.65 -6.36
CA ALA A 13 -18.91 32.82 -5.06
C ALA A 13 -18.88 31.50 -4.25
N ILE A 14 -19.95 30.71 -4.30
CA ILE A 14 -20.04 29.40 -3.65
C ILE A 14 -19.06 28.41 -4.30
N ILE A 15 -18.95 28.39 -5.63
CA ILE A 15 -18.01 27.52 -6.34
C ILE A 15 -16.56 27.87 -6.00
N LYS A 16 -16.21 29.16 -5.94
CA LYS A 16 -14.85 29.62 -5.58
C LYS A 16 -14.49 29.26 -4.14
N THR A 17 -15.43 29.40 -3.21
CA THR A 17 -15.19 29.05 -1.79
C THR A 17 -15.04 27.54 -1.59
N GLN A 18 -15.86 26.72 -2.27
CA GLN A 18 -15.76 25.25 -2.27
C GLN A 18 -14.45 24.76 -2.91
N TYR A 19 -14.02 25.36 -4.02
CA TYR A 19 -12.76 25.04 -4.69
C TYR A 19 -11.55 25.33 -3.79
N LYS A 20 -11.53 26.50 -3.14
CA LYS A 20 -10.45 26.91 -2.22
C LYS A 20 -10.38 26.02 -0.98
N TYR A 21 -11.52 25.66 -0.39
CA TYR A 21 -11.60 24.77 0.77
C TYR A 21 -11.11 23.35 0.46
N ARG A 22 -11.45 22.83 -0.73
CA ARG A 22 -11.00 21.52 -1.21
C ARG A 22 -9.49 21.46 -1.47
N ASN A 23 -8.89 22.51 -2.03
CA ASN A 23 -7.43 22.56 -2.21
C ASN A 23 -6.69 22.82 -0.89
N PHE A 24 -7.25 23.62 0.02
CA PHE A 24 -6.65 23.86 1.34
C PHE A 24 -6.59 22.59 2.18
N LYS A 25 -7.68 21.79 2.25
CA LYS A 25 -7.65 20.50 2.96
C LYS A 25 -6.69 19.48 2.33
N LYS A 26 -6.54 19.46 1.01
CA LYS A 26 -5.58 18.56 0.34
C LYS A 26 -4.13 18.95 0.62
N ASN A 27 -3.82 20.24 0.57
CA ASN A 27 -2.48 20.75 0.91
C ASN A 27 -2.18 20.60 2.39
N LEU A 28 -3.19 20.75 3.25
CA LEU A 28 -3.08 20.56 4.70
C LEU A 28 -2.89 19.06 5.06
N VAL A 29 -3.64 18.15 4.44
CA VAL A 29 -3.45 16.69 4.62
C VAL A 29 -2.11 16.23 4.05
N PHE A 30 -1.66 16.77 2.91
CA PHE A 30 -0.33 16.50 2.37
C PHE A 30 0.79 17.01 3.29
N LEU A 31 0.63 18.21 3.86
CA LEU A 31 1.56 18.77 4.85
C LEU A 31 1.61 17.92 6.13
N PHE A 32 0.46 17.46 6.64
CA PHE A 32 0.40 16.55 7.78
C PHE A 32 0.99 15.17 7.47
N LEU A 33 0.79 14.63 6.26
CA LEU A 33 1.35 13.33 5.85
C LEU A 33 2.90 13.39 5.78
N VAL A 34 3.46 14.45 5.20
CA VAL A 34 4.92 14.65 5.12
C VAL A 34 5.50 14.91 6.53
N PHE A 35 4.80 15.67 7.36
CA PHE A 35 5.23 15.92 8.75
C PHE A 35 5.15 14.66 9.63
N SER A 36 4.11 13.83 9.48
CA SER A 36 3.99 12.55 10.20
C SER A 36 5.12 11.58 9.86
N ILE A 37 5.57 11.53 8.60
CA ILE A 37 6.70 10.69 8.20
C ILE A 37 8.01 11.20 8.83
N ALA A 38 8.24 12.52 8.84
CA ALA A 38 9.42 13.12 9.49
C ALA A 38 9.45 12.91 11.01
N VAL A 39 8.29 12.99 11.69
CA VAL A 39 8.18 12.73 13.13
C VAL A 39 8.44 11.26 13.46
N VAL A 40 7.99 10.31 12.64
CA VAL A 40 8.30 8.88 12.81
C VAL A 40 9.80 8.60 12.66
N ILE A 41 10.47 9.26 11.70
CA ILE A 41 11.93 9.15 11.51
C ILE A 41 12.69 9.77 12.69
N LEU A 42 12.24 10.91 13.21
CA LEU A 42 12.87 11.57 14.37
C LEU A 42 12.64 10.81 15.69
N LEU A 43 11.47 10.18 15.89
CA LEU A 43 11.22 9.32 17.06
C LEU A 43 12.03 8.02 17.03
N SER A 44 12.37 7.54 15.82
CA SER A 44 13.18 6.33 15.62
C SER A 44 14.66 6.51 15.97
N LEU A 45 15.13 7.74 16.19
CA LEU A 45 16.51 8.03 16.60
C LEU A 45 16.69 8.05 18.13
N GLN A 46 15.61 8.00 18.92
CA GLN A 46 15.68 8.04 20.38
C GLN A 46 15.67 6.66 21.05
N PHE A 47 15.38 5.58 20.30
CA PHE A 47 15.37 4.20 20.81
C PHE A 47 16.58 3.41 20.28
N GLY A 48 17.77 3.86 20.67
CA GLY A 48 18.95 2.98 20.70
C GLY A 48 18.90 2.13 21.97
N GLU A 49 19.22 0.83 21.82
CA GLU A 49 19.29 -0.23 22.85
C GLU A 49 17.89 -0.82 23.17
N ILE A 50 17.52 -2.08 22.91
CA ILE A 50 18.16 -3.38 23.17
C ILE A 50 17.35 -4.46 22.42
N PHE A 51 17.97 -5.21 21.51
CA PHE A 51 17.43 -6.52 21.09
C PHE A 51 18.48 -7.59 21.38
N PRO A 52 18.34 -8.37 22.49
CA PRO A 52 19.11 -9.58 22.65
C PRO A 52 18.70 -10.59 21.57
N LEU A 53 19.69 -11.20 20.92
CA LEU A 53 19.50 -12.41 20.11
C LEU A 53 18.77 -13.45 20.97
N THR A 54 17.47 -13.59 20.75
CA THR A 54 16.71 -14.74 21.23
C THR A 54 16.24 -15.50 20.02
N SER A 55 17.04 -16.49 19.63
CA SER A 55 16.53 -17.66 18.93
C SER A 55 15.29 -18.14 19.68
N LYS A 56 14.12 -18.14 19.02
CA LYS A 56 12.97 -18.85 19.55
C LYS A 56 13.24 -20.34 19.44
N THR A 57 13.92 -20.87 20.46
CA THR A 57 13.78 -22.23 20.94
C THR A 57 12.29 -22.47 21.19
N TYR A 58 11.65 -23.30 20.36
CA TYR A 58 10.33 -23.82 20.66
C TYR A 58 10.49 -24.98 21.65
N THR A 59 10.46 -24.66 22.94
CA THR A 59 10.36 -25.68 24.01
C THR A 59 8.89 -25.92 24.33
N GLN A 60 8.39 -27.04 23.80
CA GLN A 60 7.57 -28.07 24.46
C GLN A 60 6.69 -27.65 25.66
N ILE A 61 5.37 -27.83 25.52
CA ILE A 61 4.46 -28.09 26.63
C ILE A 61 3.89 -29.51 26.42
N PRO A 62 4.08 -30.45 27.35
CA PRO A 62 3.38 -31.73 27.34
C PRO A 62 2.03 -31.61 28.06
N SER A 63 0.98 -32.19 27.50
CA SER A 63 -0.16 -32.75 28.26
C SER A 63 -0.99 -33.62 27.32
N ASN A 64 -0.85 -34.91 27.56
CA ASN A 64 -1.50 -36.02 26.88
C ASN A 64 -2.96 -36.14 27.37
N SER A 65 -3.97 -36.16 26.48
CA SER A 65 -5.21 -36.91 26.69
C SER A 65 -6.02 -37.08 25.39
N THR A 66 -5.97 -38.31 24.87
CA THR A 66 -7.09 -39.11 24.33
C THR A 66 -7.65 -38.83 22.92
N LEU A 67 -7.17 -39.66 21.97
CA LEU A 67 -7.86 -40.39 20.89
C LEU A 67 -9.16 -39.80 20.29
N VAL A 68 -9.08 -39.33 19.04
CA VAL A 68 -9.94 -39.77 17.90
C VAL A 68 -9.35 -39.33 16.53
N THR A 69 -8.91 -40.32 15.73
CA THR A 69 -9.11 -40.47 14.26
C THR A 69 -8.34 -39.54 13.27
N PRO A 70 -7.86 -40.04 12.09
CA PRO A 70 -6.59 -39.59 11.46
C PRO A 70 -6.67 -38.59 10.28
N SER A 71 -5.57 -37.82 10.13
CA SER A 71 -5.01 -37.17 8.92
C SER A 71 -5.62 -35.86 8.35
N PRO A 72 -4.84 -35.00 7.65
CA PRO A 72 -3.46 -35.20 7.21
C PRO A 72 -2.42 -34.17 7.74
N VAL A 73 -1.19 -34.67 7.80
CA VAL A 73 0.08 -33.96 7.90
C VAL A 73 0.13 -32.85 6.84
N ILE A 74 0.27 -31.59 7.26
CA ILE A 74 0.68 -30.50 6.37
C ILE A 74 2.17 -30.72 6.07
N SER A 75 2.45 -31.64 5.15
CA SER A 75 3.70 -31.58 4.39
C SER A 75 3.60 -30.32 3.53
N GLU A 76 4.57 -29.42 3.67
CA GLU A 76 4.70 -28.21 2.87
C GLU A 76 4.60 -28.56 1.37
N SER A 77 3.40 -28.41 0.82
CA SER A 77 3.11 -28.79 -0.55
C SER A 77 3.67 -27.71 -1.49
N PRO A 78 4.26 -28.06 -2.65
CA PRO A 78 4.90 -27.11 -3.58
C PRO A 78 4.02 -25.91 -3.95
N ILE A 79 2.70 -26.09 -3.92
CA ILE A 79 1.70 -25.07 -4.24
C ILE A 79 1.70 -23.95 -3.18
N VAL A 80 1.84 -24.25 -1.89
CA VAL A 80 1.86 -23.23 -0.81
C VAL A 80 3.14 -22.40 -0.85
N LEU A 81 4.28 -23.02 -1.16
CA LEU A 81 5.56 -22.33 -1.35
C LEU A 81 5.49 -21.39 -2.56
N LEU A 82 5.03 -21.87 -3.71
CA LEU A 82 4.89 -21.07 -4.93
C LEU A 82 3.95 -19.85 -4.73
N GLN A 83 2.86 -20.03 -3.97
CA GLN A 83 1.96 -18.93 -3.60
C GLN A 83 2.67 -17.84 -2.80
N THR A 84 3.45 -18.26 -1.81
CA THR A 84 4.25 -17.35 -0.99
C THR A 84 5.31 -16.64 -1.83
N ASP A 85 5.89 -17.33 -2.81
CA ASP A 85 6.87 -16.76 -3.74
C ASP A 85 6.26 -15.66 -4.61
N THR A 86 5.11 -15.91 -5.25
CA THR A 86 4.43 -14.91 -6.10
C THR A 86 3.99 -13.67 -5.32
N PHE A 87 3.42 -13.85 -4.12
CA PHE A 87 3.04 -12.73 -3.25
C PHE A 87 4.27 -11.92 -2.80
N ARG A 88 5.35 -12.59 -2.37
CA ARG A 88 6.60 -11.94 -1.96
C ARG A 88 7.22 -11.15 -3.11
N GLU A 89 7.24 -11.73 -4.31
CA GLU A 89 7.76 -11.05 -5.50
C GLU A 89 6.93 -9.81 -5.82
N ALA A 90 5.60 -9.90 -5.78
CA ALA A 90 4.70 -8.77 -5.99
C ALA A 90 4.99 -7.62 -5.00
N VAL A 91 5.16 -7.95 -3.71
CA VAL A 91 5.53 -6.98 -2.67
C VAL A 91 6.90 -6.35 -2.95
N SER A 92 7.89 -7.13 -3.41
CA SER A 92 9.20 -6.60 -3.77
C SER A 92 9.13 -5.58 -4.90
N LYS A 93 8.35 -5.84 -5.96
CA LYS A 93 8.11 -4.88 -7.06
C LYS A 93 7.45 -3.60 -6.55
N ALA A 94 6.46 -3.73 -5.67
CA ALA A 94 5.78 -2.60 -5.04
C ALA A 94 6.72 -1.74 -4.19
N ILE A 95 7.61 -2.36 -3.40
CA ILE A 95 8.62 -1.65 -2.60
C ILE A 95 9.57 -0.88 -3.53
N ASN A 96 10.05 -1.51 -4.60
CA ASN A 96 10.89 -0.83 -5.58
C ASN A 96 10.17 0.35 -6.24
N ALA A 97 8.89 0.18 -6.61
CA ALA A 97 8.08 1.25 -7.16
C ALA A 97 7.93 2.44 -6.18
N ALA A 98 7.69 2.15 -4.89
CA ALA A 98 7.57 3.16 -3.84
C ALA A 98 8.92 3.88 -3.58
N ASN A 99 10.04 3.17 -3.64
CA ASN A 99 11.37 3.77 -3.51
C ASN A 99 11.68 4.69 -4.69
N LEU A 100 11.43 4.22 -5.92
CA LEU A 100 11.61 5.04 -7.13
C LEU A 100 10.69 6.27 -7.14
N THR A 101 9.47 6.14 -6.61
CA THR A 101 8.53 7.27 -6.48
C THR A 101 9.14 8.43 -5.67
N GLN A 102 9.98 8.14 -4.68
CA GLN A 102 10.59 9.17 -3.83
C GLN A 102 11.73 9.93 -4.52
N SER A 103 12.39 9.33 -5.51
CA SER A 103 13.55 9.91 -6.18
C SER A 103 13.29 10.34 -7.63
N ALA A 104 12.18 9.92 -8.25
CA ALA A 104 11.84 10.23 -9.64
C ALA A 104 11.66 11.74 -9.86
N LYS A 105 12.36 12.29 -10.87
CA LYS A 105 12.33 13.72 -11.22
C LYS A 105 11.94 13.96 -12.67
N SER A 106 12.20 12.98 -13.53
CA SER A 106 11.93 13.06 -14.97
C SER A 106 10.71 12.23 -15.36
N PRO A 107 10.00 12.61 -16.45
CA PRO A 107 8.92 11.81 -17.01
C PRO A 107 9.27 10.33 -17.23
N ASP A 108 10.49 10.02 -17.64
CA ASP A 108 10.93 8.64 -17.90
C ASP A 108 11.18 7.84 -16.61
N GLU A 109 11.70 8.48 -15.55
CA GLU A 109 11.75 7.85 -14.21
C GLU A 109 10.33 7.57 -13.70
N TRP A 110 9.39 8.47 -13.94
CA TRP A 110 7.98 8.25 -13.60
C TRP A 110 7.33 7.12 -14.39
N LYS A 111 7.67 6.93 -15.67
CA LYS A 111 7.27 5.74 -16.44
C LYS A 111 7.84 4.45 -15.83
N THR A 112 9.05 4.49 -15.32
CA THR A 112 9.67 3.36 -14.61
C THR A 112 8.90 3.01 -13.34
N VAL A 113 8.49 4.04 -12.56
CA VAL A 113 7.62 3.86 -11.39
C VAL A 113 6.30 3.18 -11.78
N VAL A 114 5.64 3.64 -12.86
CA VAL A 114 4.39 3.03 -13.38
C VAL A 114 4.61 1.55 -13.68
N SER A 115 5.67 1.21 -14.44
CA SER A 115 5.96 -0.17 -14.83
C SER A 115 6.18 -1.10 -13.62
N GLN A 116 6.86 -0.63 -12.56
CA GLN A 116 7.05 -1.42 -11.34
C GLN A 116 5.73 -1.68 -10.61
N TRP A 117 4.84 -0.67 -10.53
CA TRP A 117 3.50 -0.87 -9.95
C TRP A 117 2.63 -1.82 -10.78
N GLU A 118 2.68 -1.72 -12.11
CA GLU A 118 1.94 -2.63 -13.00
C GLU A 118 2.41 -4.08 -12.84
N THR A 119 3.72 -4.29 -12.75
CA THR A 119 4.31 -5.60 -12.50
C THR A 119 3.86 -6.16 -11.14
N ALA A 120 3.86 -5.33 -10.10
CA ALA A 120 3.37 -5.73 -8.78
C ALA A 120 1.90 -6.15 -8.83
N ILE A 121 1.04 -5.40 -9.52
CA ILE A 121 -0.38 -5.74 -9.70
C ILE A 121 -0.54 -7.05 -10.47
N ALA A 122 0.23 -7.24 -11.54
CA ALA A 122 0.18 -8.47 -12.33
C ALA A 122 0.49 -9.70 -11.48
N LEU A 123 1.54 -9.64 -10.65
CA LEU A 123 1.90 -10.72 -9.72
C LEU A 123 0.86 -10.89 -8.60
N MET A 124 0.28 -9.81 -8.06
CA MET A 124 -0.81 -9.92 -7.07
C MET A 124 -2.03 -10.64 -7.64
N LYS A 125 -2.34 -10.45 -8.93
CA LYS A 125 -3.46 -11.13 -9.60
C LYS A 125 -3.24 -12.64 -9.77
N THR A 126 -1.99 -13.11 -9.77
CA THR A 126 -1.68 -14.55 -9.88
C THR A 126 -1.69 -15.27 -8.54
N VAL A 127 -1.84 -14.55 -7.42
CA VAL A 127 -2.01 -15.18 -6.11
C VAL A 127 -3.34 -15.95 -6.08
N PRO A 128 -3.35 -17.27 -5.88
CA PRO A 128 -4.56 -18.07 -5.92
C PRO A 128 -5.40 -17.88 -4.66
N SER A 129 -6.70 -18.13 -4.77
CA SER A 129 -7.68 -17.97 -3.70
C SER A 129 -7.44 -18.87 -2.48
N SER A 130 -6.73 -20.00 -2.65
CA SER A 130 -6.33 -20.88 -1.56
C SER A 130 -5.19 -20.30 -0.70
N SER A 131 -4.53 -19.24 -1.16
CA SER A 131 -3.40 -18.65 -0.45
C SER A 131 -3.87 -17.90 0.79
N PRO A 132 -3.17 -18.02 1.93
CA PRO A 132 -3.43 -17.16 3.08
C PRO A 132 -3.26 -15.66 2.75
N ASN A 133 -2.51 -15.33 1.69
CA ASN A 133 -2.25 -13.96 1.27
C ASN A 133 -3.27 -13.41 0.26
N TYR A 134 -4.23 -14.22 -0.20
CA TYR A 134 -5.14 -13.81 -1.29
C TYR A 134 -5.90 -12.53 -0.98
N ALA A 135 -6.54 -12.44 0.19
CA ALA A 135 -7.30 -11.25 0.58
C ALA A 135 -6.42 -9.99 0.62
N ILE A 136 -5.18 -10.13 1.12
CA ILE A 136 -4.20 -9.05 1.16
C ILE A 136 -3.80 -8.65 -0.26
N ALA A 137 -3.54 -9.61 -1.15
CA ALA A 137 -3.18 -9.35 -2.55
C ALA A 137 -4.27 -8.55 -3.27
N GLN A 138 -5.55 -8.95 -3.11
CA GLN A 138 -6.68 -8.23 -3.71
C GLN A 138 -6.81 -6.79 -3.19
N GLN A 139 -6.61 -6.58 -1.89
CA GLN A 139 -6.60 -5.25 -1.32
C GLN A 139 -5.44 -4.40 -1.87
N LYS A 140 -4.25 -4.99 -1.99
CA LYS A 140 -3.06 -4.31 -2.54
C LYS A 140 -3.21 -3.89 -3.99
N ILE A 141 -3.93 -4.65 -4.82
CA ILE A 141 -4.22 -4.26 -6.20
C ILE A 141 -4.94 -2.89 -6.26
N ILE A 142 -5.91 -2.67 -5.38
CA ILE A 142 -6.68 -1.40 -5.32
C ILE A 142 -5.76 -0.24 -4.91
N GLU A 143 -4.88 -0.47 -3.94
CA GLU A 143 -3.90 0.53 -3.49
C GLU A 143 -2.91 0.87 -4.62
N TYR A 144 -2.34 -0.14 -5.28
CA TYR A 144 -1.33 0.05 -6.31
C TYR A 144 -1.90 0.75 -7.55
N GLN A 145 -3.18 0.52 -7.88
CA GLN A 145 -3.85 1.24 -8.97
C GLN A 145 -3.94 2.75 -8.71
N LYS A 146 -4.11 3.17 -7.45
CA LYS A 146 -4.06 4.59 -7.06
C LYS A 146 -2.65 5.15 -7.23
N ASN A 147 -1.62 4.37 -6.88
CA ASN A 147 -0.23 4.78 -7.06
C ASN A 147 0.16 4.92 -8.55
N ILE A 148 -0.32 4.02 -9.41
CA ILE A 148 -0.19 4.16 -10.88
C ILE A 148 -0.80 5.47 -11.35
N THR A 149 -2.02 5.79 -10.91
CA THR A 149 -2.70 7.03 -11.31
C THR A 149 -1.89 8.27 -10.93
N TYR A 150 -1.24 8.24 -9.76
CA TYR A 150 -0.34 9.31 -9.34
C TYR A 150 0.93 9.36 -10.22
N ALA A 151 1.60 8.23 -10.44
CA ALA A 151 2.81 8.18 -11.24
C ALA A 151 2.58 8.57 -12.71
N GLN A 152 1.46 8.15 -13.31
CA GLN A 152 1.05 8.53 -14.67
C GLN A 152 0.89 10.04 -14.85
N LYS A 153 0.33 10.73 -13.84
CA LYS A 153 0.20 12.20 -13.87
C LYS A 153 1.56 12.90 -13.89
N ASN A 154 2.58 12.31 -13.25
CA ASN A 154 3.93 12.86 -13.27
C ASN A 154 4.71 12.45 -14.53
N ALA A 155 4.34 11.33 -15.16
CA ALA A 155 4.97 10.81 -16.38
C ALA A 155 4.61 11.60 -17.66
N VAL A 156 3.55 12.42 -17.64
CA VAL A 156 3.16 13.26 -18.79
C VAL A 156 3.88 14.61 -18.84
N GLY A 157 4.76 14.89 -17.86
CA GLY A 157 5.42 16.17 -17.68
C GLY A 157 4.46 17.22 -17.12
N SER A 158 4.81 17.84 -16.01
CA SER A 158 4.14 19.06 -15.55
C SER A 158 4.34 20.12 -16.64
N LYS A 159 3.30 20.41 -17.42
CA LYS A 159 3.30 21.55 -18.35
C LYS A 159 3.46 22.86 -17.60
#